data_AF-A0A3D0CC59-F1
#
_entry.id   AF-A0A3D0CC59-F1
#
_cell.length_a   1.000
_cell.length_b   1.000
_cell.length_c   1.000
_cell.angle_alpha   90.00
_cell.angle_beta   90.00
_cell.angle_gamma   90.00
#
_symmetry.space_group_name_H-M   'P 1'
#
loop_
_entity.id
_entity.type
_entity.pdbx_description
1 polymer ?
#
loop_
_entity_poly.entity_id
_entity_poly.type
_entity_poly.pdbx_seq_one_letter_code
_entity_poly.pdbx_strand_id
1 'polypeptide(L)'
;MLNFTLKPVLHYTTLLLCVSLLGACAGPSQVVLGQAQSEWDFDHKLQFKRTQFDDNHYQLEVIPNNKVNFERLSAFLLRRAYLICGTYGYKLELIKGVESFDYPRASPNLIMPNLTAKLECAITQ
;
A
#
# COMPACT_ATOMS: atom_id res chain seq x y z
N MET A 1 58.92 11.62 -8.99
CA MET A 1 57.63 12.17 -9.47
C MET A 1 56.60 11.04 -9.48
N LEU A 2 55.86 10.80 -8.40
CA LEU A 2 54.90 9.67 -8.35
C LEU A 2 53.64 9.89 -7.47
N ASN A 3 53.40 11.12 -6.98
CA ASN A 3 52.35 11.38 -5.99
C ASN A 3 51.15 12.22 -6.49
N PHE A 4 51.12 12.64 -7.75
CA PHE A 4 50.05 13.53 -8.25
C PHE A 4 48.84 12.81 -8.86
N THR A 5 48.94 11.52 -9.20
CA THR A 5 47.84 10.73 -9.77
C THR A 5 47.03 9.96 -8.73
N LEU A 6 47.53 9.78 -7.50
CA LEU A 6 46.88 8.98 -6.46
C LEU A 6 45.63 9.65 -5.86
N LYS A 7 45.67 10.97 -5.66
CA LYS A 7 44.58 11.75 -5.05
C LYS A 7 43.28 11.80 -5.87
N PRO A 8 43.31 12.07 -7.20
CA PRO A 8 42.08 12.09 -7.99
C PRO A 8 41.48 10.69 -8.11
N VAL A 9 42.30 9.65 -8.27
CA VAL A 9 41.84 8.24 -8.33
C VAL A 9 41.11 7.85 -7.04
N LEU A 10 41.65 8.19 -5.88
CA LEU A 10 41.01 7.93 -4.59
C LEU A 10 39.66 8.68 -4.45
N HIS A 11 39.57 9.90 -4.96
CA HIS A 11 38.31 10.67 -4.95
C HIS A 11 37.24 10.04 -5.85
N TYR A 12 37.61 9.63 -7.07
CA TYR A 12 36.69 8.95 -7.99
C TYR A 12 36.21 7.60 -7.44
N THR A 13 37.09 6.81 -6.80
CA THR A 13 36.69 5.54 -6.18
C THR A 13 35.74 5.75 -4.99
N THR A 14 35.96 6.80 -4.21
CA THR A 14 35.08 7.14 -3.07
C THR A 14 33.70 7.60 -3.56
N LEU A 15 33.66 8.40 -4.64
CA LEU A 15 32.40 8.83 -5.26
C LEU A 15 31.62 7.64 -5.85
N LEU A 16 32.31 6.73 -6.56
CA LEU A 16 31.70 5.54 -7.14
C LEU A 16 31.10 4.61 -6.07
N LEU A 17 31.78 4.48 -4.92
CA LEU A 17 31.30 3.71 -3.77
C LEU A 17 30.07 4.34 -3.10
N CYS A 18 30.03 5.68 -2.98
CA CYS A 18 28.84 6.36 -2.46
C CYS A 18 27.62 6.18 -3.37
N VAL A 19 27.80 6.21 -4.70
CA VAL A 19 26.69 6.02 -5.65
C VAL A 19 26.15 4.59 -5.61
N SER A 20 27.00 3.58 -5.45
CA SER A 20 26.54 2.18 -5.36
C SER A 20 25.82 1.86 -4.04
N LEU A 21 26.20 2.50 -2.93
CA LEU A 21 25.52 2.35 -1.64
C LEU A 21 24.10 2.94 -1.64
N LEU A 22 23.84 3.99 -2.41
CA LEU A 22 22.51 4.62 -2.49
C LEU A 22 21.47 3.75 -3.26
N GLY A 23 21.91 2.85 -4.15
CA GLY A 23 21.02 1.98 -4.92
C GLY A 23 20.50 0.76 -4.16
N ALA A 24 21.17 0.34 -3.08
CA ALA A 24 20.87 -0.92 -2.39
C ALA A 24 19.51 -0.91 -1.65
N CYS A 25 19.01 0.25 -1.24
CA CYS A 25 17.75 0.38 -0.50
C CYS A 25 16.52 0.58 -1.40
N ALA A 26 16.70 0.74 -2.72
CA ALA A 26 15.61 1.02 -3.66
C ALA A 26 14.99 -0.26 -4.28
N GLY A 27 15.39 -1.44 -3.83
CA GLY A 27 14.85 -2.71 -4.32
C GLY A 27 13.38 -2.89 -3.95
N PRO A 28 12.57 -3.54 -4.81
CA PRO A 28 11.19 -3.87 -4.50
C PRO A 28 11.14 -4.76 -3.25
N SER A 29 10.33 -4.37 -2.27
CA SER A 29 10.06 -5.17 -1.08
C SER A 29 9.46 -6.50 -1.53
N GLN A 30 10.00 -7.63 -1.04
CA GLN A 30 9.42 -8.93 -1.34
C GLN A 30 8.00 -8.99 -0.75
N VAL A 31 7.01 -9.21 -1.59
CA VAL A 31 5.63 -9.42 -1.14
C VAL A 31 5.56 -10.81 -0.51
N VAL A 32 5.44 -10.86 0.81
CA VAL A 32 5.22 -12.10 1.55
C VAL A 32 3.73 -12.41 1.52
N LEU A 33 3.36 -13.54 0.89
CA LEU A 33 1.98 -14.00 0.83
C LEU A 33 1.41 -14.18 2.24
N GLY A 34 0.15 -13.78 2.42
CA GLY A 34 -0.57 -13.83 3.69
C GLY A 34 -0.18 -12.74 4.69
N GLN A 35 0.86 -11.93 4.41
CA GLN A 35 1.28 -10.85 5.31
C GLN A 35 0.71 -9.50 4.88
N ALA A 36 0.11 -8.79 5.83
CA ALA A 36 -0.42 -7.45 5.61
C ALA A 36 0.73 -6.44 5.38
N GLN A 37 0.75 -5.83 4.19
CA GLN A 37 1.64 -4.73 3.83
C GLN A 37 0.91 -3.41 4.06
N SER A 38 1.51 -2.52 4.86
CA SER A 38 0.95 -1.19 5.08
C SER A 38 1.43 -0.24 3.99
N GLU A 39 0.50 0.46 3.37
CA GLU A 39 0.74 1.40 2.29
C GLU A 39 0.08 2.75 2.60
N TRP A 40 0.67 3.81 2.06
CA TRP A 40 0.17 5.18 2.24
C TRP A 40 -0.21 5.77 0.88
N ASP A 41 -1.42 6.31 0.80
CA ASP A 41 -1.87 7.12 -0.32
C ASP A 41 -1.65 8.60 0.00
N PHE A 42 -0.69 9.20 -0.70
CA PHE A 42 -0.31 10.60 -0.50
C PHE A 42 -1.38 11.58 -0.97
N ASP A 43 -2.10 11.24 -2.05
CA ASP A 43 -3.08 12.13 -2.67
C ASP A 43 -4.30 12.31 -1.76
N HIS A 44 -4.79 11.19 -1.21
CA HIS A 44 -5.97 11.16 -0.34
C HIS A 44 -5.63 11.17 1.16
N LYS A 45 -4.33 11.19 1.51
CA LYS A 45 -3.81 11.22 2.89
C LYS A 45 -4.39 10.11 3.75
N LEU A 46 -4.24 8.89 3.27
CA LEU A 46 -4.94 7.71 3.73
C LEU A 46 -3.95 6.56 3.89
N GLN A 47 -4.10 5.79 4.96
CA GLN A 47 -3.39 4.54 5.15
C GLN A 47 -4.29 3.36 4.82
N PHE A 48 -3.75 2.37 4.14
CA PHE A 48 -4.44 1.10 3.93
C PHE A 48 -3.47 -0.06 4.08
N LYS A 49 -4.00 -1.24 4.35
CA LYS A 49 -3.24 -2.49 4.32
C LYS A 49 -3.70 -3.33 3.15
N ARG A 50 -2.75 -3.99 2.51
CA ARG A 50 -2.97 -4.98 1.47
C ARG A 50 -2.35 -6.30 1.91
N THR A 51 -3.15 -7.35 1.91
CA THR A 51 -2.70 -8.72 2.09
C THR A 51 -2.94 -9.47 0.79
N GLN A 52 -1.88 -10.04 0.21
CA GLN A 52 -2.00 -10.88 -0.97
C GLN A 52 -2.01 -12.34 -0.54
N PHE A 53 -3.03 -13.11 -0.94
CA PHE A 53 -3.10 -14.56 -0.64
C PHE A 53 -2.59 -15.39 -1.81
N ASP A 54 -2.89 -14.97 -3.04
CA ASP A 54 -2.36 -15.53 -4.29
C ASP A 54 -2.37 -14.45 -5.40
N ASP A 55 -2.24 -14.83 -6.67
CA ASP A 55 -2.19 -13.90 -7.81
C ASP A 55 -3.51 -13.18 -8.10
N ASN A 56 -4.64 -13.68 -7.58
CA ASN A 56 -5.98 -13.18 -7.86
C ASN A 56 -6.75 -12.79 -6.59
N HIS A 57 -6.33 -13.24 -5.41
CA HIS A 57 -7.05 -13.03 -4.15
C HIS A 57 -6.27 -12.11 -3.21
N TYR A 58 -6.95 -11.05 -2.78
CA TYR A 58 -6.40 -10.02 -1.91
C TYR A 58 -7.39 -9.66 -0.80
N GLN A 59 -6.87 -9.13 0.31
CA GLN A 59 -7.65 -8.41 1.30
C GLN A 59 -7.15 -6.98 1.40
N LEU A 60 -8.07 -6.04 1.37
CA LEU A 60 -7.83 -4.61 1.52
C LEU A 60 -8.45 -4.12 2.82
N GLU A 61 -7.68 -3.36 3.59
CA GLU A 61 -8.13 -2.73 4.83
C GLU A 61 -7.82 -1.23 4.78
N VAL A 62 -8.83 -0.41 4.52
CA VAL A 62 -8.72 1.03 4.48
C VAL A 62 -8.93 1.56 5.90
N ILE A 63 -7.93 2.27 6.44
CA ILE A 63 -7.92 2.72 7.83
C ILE A 63 -8.59 4.10 7.90
N PRO A 64 -9.73 4.26 8.61
CA PRO A 64 -10.41 5.53 8.75
C PRO A 64 -9.54 6.51 9.55
N ASN A 65 -9.66 7.78 9.22
CA ASN A 65 -9.05 8.86 9.98
C ASN A 65 -10.03 10.04 10.10
N ASN A 66 -9.73 10.99 10.99
CA ASN A 66 -10.60 12.13 11.27
C ASN A 66 -10.69 13.18 10.15
N LYS A 67 -9.99 12.99 9.02
CA LYS A 67 -9.96 13.91 7.88
C LYS A 67 -10.68 13.36 6.64
N VAL A 68 -11.06 12.08 6.65
CA VAL A 68 -11.59 11.36 5.50
C VAL A 68 -12.86 10.62 5.90
N ASN A 69 -13.99 11.08 5.35
CA ASN A 69 -15.30 10.46 5.58
C ASN A 69 -15.42 9.11 4.84
N PHE A 70 -16.41 8.31 5.22
CA PHE A 70 -16.67 7.00 4.63
C PHE A 70 -16.84 7.02 3.12
N GLU A 71 -17.46 8.05 2.54
CA GLU A 71 -17.67 8.12 1.09
C GLU A 71 -16.32 8.13 0.35
N ARG A 72 -15.33 8.85 0.89
CA ARG A 72 -13.98 8.85 0.33
C ARG A 72 -13.26 7.53 0.55
N LEU A 73 -13.42 6.88 1.71
CA LEU A 73 -12.86 5.55 1.98
C LEU A 73 -13.41 4.50 1.00
N SER A 74 -14.72 4.55 0.74
CA SER A 74 -15.40 3.63 -0.18
C SER A 74 -14.96 3.85 -1.63
N ALA A 75 -14.87 5.10 -2.08
CA ALA A 75 -14.37 5.45 -3.40
C ALA A 75 -12.91 5.04 -3.59
N PHE A 76 -12.06 5.25 -2.57
CA PHE A 76 -10.69 4.78 -2.59
C PHE A 76 -10.62 3.26 -2.72
N LEU A 77 -11.40 2.52 -1.94
CA LEU A 77 -11.41 1.06 -1.98
C LEU A 77 -11.73 0.54 -3.38
N LEU A 78 -12.78 1.10 -4.01
CA LEU A 78 -13.17 0.76 -5.39
C LEU A 78 -12.05 1.08 -6.40
N ARG A 79 -11.46 2.28 -6.32
CA ARG A 79 -10.35 2.68 -7.20
C ARG A 79 -9.13 1.78 -7.00
N ARG A 80 -8.78 1.46 -5.76
CA ARG A 80 -7.63 0.60 -5.42
C ARG A 80 -7.83 -0.83 -5.92
N ALA A 81 -9.04 -1.36 -5.81
CA ALA A 81 -9.39 -2.67 -6.37
C ALA A 81 -9.15 -2.73 -7.89
N TYR A 82 -9.61 -1.72 -8.63
CA TYR A 82 -9.34 -1.60 -10.06
C TYR A 82 -7.84 -1.52 -10.37
N LEU A 83 -7.08 -0.72 -9.60
CA LEU A 83 -5.63 -0.59 -9.82
C LEU A 83 -4.85 -1.89 -9.56
N ILE A 84 -5.30 -2.70 -8.60
CA ILE A 84 -4.68 -4.00 -8.30
C ILE A 84 -4.99 -5.01 -9.40
N CYS A 85 -6.25 -5.11 -9.83
CA CYS A 85 -6.63 -6.09 -10.85
C CYS A 85 -6.33 -5.63 -12.29
N GLY A 86 -6.10 -4.33 -12.53
CA GLY A 86 -5.82 -3.74 -13.83
C GLY A 86 -6.98 -3.77 -14.84
N THR A 87 -8.11 -4.38 -14.49
CA THR A 87 -9.26 -4.62 -15.38
C THR A 87 -10.57 -4.50 -14.59
N TYR A 88 -11.70 -4.37 -15.29
CA TYR A 88 -13.03 -4.49 -14.70
C TYR A 88 -13.46 -5.97 -14.57
N GLY A 89 -14.53 -6.23 -13.81
CA GLY A 89 -15.06 -7.59 -13.62
C GLY A 89 -14.49 -8.34 -12.43
N TYR A 90 -13.69 -7.66 -11.59
CA TYR A 90 -13.31 -8.18 -10.27
C TYR A 90 -14.51 -8.20 -9.32
N LYS A 91 -14.47 -9.10 -8.34
CA LYS A 91 -15.44 -9.18 -7.25
C LYS A 91 -14.86 -8.54 -5.99
N LEU A 92 -15.66 -7.70 -5.35
CA LEU A 92 -15.32 -7.03 -4.11
C LEU A 92 -16.36 -7.39 -3.03
N GLU A 93 -15.94 -8.12 -2.01
CA GLU A 93 -16.78 -8.57 -0.90
C GLU A 93 -16.46 -7.75 0.36
N LEU A 94 -17.39 -6.90 0.80
CA LEU A 94 -17.22 -6.11 2.02
C LEU A 94 -17.40 -6.99 3.26
N ILE A 95 -16.41 -6.96 4.16
CA ILE A 95 -16.42 -7.75 5.41
C ILE A 95 -16.92 -6.89 6.58
N LYS A 96 -16.39 -5.67 6.72
CA LYS A 96 -16.68 -4.75 7.84
C LYS A 96 -16.34 -3.31 7.48
N GLY A 97 -16.77 -2.36 8.32
CA GLY A 97 -16.43 -0.94 8.18
C GLY A 97 -17.38 -0.14 7.29
N VAL A 98 -18.52 -0.70 6.90
CA VAL A 98 -19.61 0.07 6.29
C VAL A 98 -20.23 0.96 7.36
N GLU A 99 -20.32 2.26 7.07
CA GLU A 99 -20.96 3.21 7.97
C GLU A 99 -22.47 2.95 8.05
N SER A 100 -22.96 2.70 9.26
CA SER A 100 -24.39 2.53 9.53
C SER A 100 -24.94 3.77 10.23
N PHE A 101 -26.18 4.14 9.91
CA PHE A 101 -26.90 5.20 10.61
C PHE A 101 -26.99 4.93 12.12
N ASP A 102 -27.08 3.66 12.52
CA ASP A 102 -27.21 3.25 13.92
C ASP A 102 -25.88 3.11 14.64
N TYR A 103 -24.76 3.40 13.95
CA TYR A 103 -23.42 3.20 14.50
C TYR A 103 -23.19 3.90 15.86
N PRO A 104 -23.62 5.17 16.07
CA PRO A 104 -23.47 5.83 17.36
C PRO A 104 -24.28 5.17 18.49
N ARG A 105 -25.35 4.45 18.15
CA ARG A 105 -26.20 3.73 19.11
C ARG A 105 -25.65 2.34 19.42
N ALA A 106 -25.02 1.70 18.43
CA ALA A 106 -24.54 0.32 18.51
C ALA A 106 -23.09 0.19 19.00
N SER A 107 -22.28 1.26 18.94
CA SER A 107 -20.87 1.24 19.34
C SER A 107 -20.62 2.14 20.55
N PRO A 108 -20.50 1.57 21.78
CA PRO A 108 -20.30 2.34 23.02
C PRO A 108 -19.08 3.26 23.00
N ASN A 109 -18.04 2.87 22.24
CA ASN A 109 -16.78 3.59 22.19
C ASN A 109 -16.64 4.47 20.94
N LEU A 110 -17.61 4.43 20.01
CA LEU A 110 -17.62 5.20 18.75
C LEU A 110 -16.38 4.99 17.84
N ILE A 111 -15.59 3.94 18.06
CA ILE A 111 -14.36 3.66 17.30
C ILE A 111 -14.71 2.99 15.97
N MET A 112 -14.77 3.76 14.88
CA MET A 112 -15.15 3.23 13.58
C MET A 112 -14.20 2.12 13.11
N PRO A 113 -14.70 0.94 12.72
CA PRO A 113 -13.85 -0.14 12.23
C PRO A 113 -13.26 0.20 10.87
N ASN A 114 -12.12 -0.41 10.54
CA ASN A 114 -11.53 -0.33 9.20
C ASN A 114 -12.52 -0.80 8.14
N LEU A 115 -12.55 -0.12 7.00
CA LEU A 115 -13.29 -0.58 5.82
C LEU A 115 -12.48 -1.72 5.19
N THR A 116 -12.95 -2.94 5.41
CA THR A 116 -12.27 -4.17 5.00
C THR A 116 -13.05 -4.89 3.93
N ALA A 117 -12.36 -5.31 2.88
CA ALA A 117 -12.95 -6.09 1.80
C ALA A 117 -12.01 -7.17 1.29
N LYS A 118 -12.58 -8.27 0.80
CA LYS A 118 -11.88 -9.23 -0.04
C LYS A 118 -12.02 -8.80 -1.50
N LEU A 119 -10.94 -8.93 -2.24
CA LEU A 119 -10.85 -8.63 -3.66
C LEU A 119 -10.46 -9.90 -4.38
N GLU A 120 -11.27 -10.29 -5.36
CA GLU A 120 -11.02 -11.42 -6.25
C GLU A 120 -10.93 -10.86 -7.68
N CYS A 121 -9.74 -10.85 -8.26
CA CYS A 121 -9.52 -10.41 -9.63
C CYS A 121 -10.00 -11.48 -10.62
N ALA A 122 -10.59 -11.05 -11.73
CA ALA A 122 -11.01 -11.97 -12.78
C ALA A 122 -9.80 -12.77 -13.30
N ILE A 123 -9.96 -14.09 -13.41
CA ILE A 123 -8.95 -14.93 -14.05
C ILE A 123 -9.12 -14.68 -15.55
N THR A 124 -8.23 -13.87 -16.14
CA THR A 124 -8.10 -13.81 -17.60
C THR A 124 -7.62 -15.19 -18.06
N GLN A 125 -8.53 -15.98 -18.61
CA GLN A 125 -8.23 -17.24 -19.29
C GLN A 125 -7.47 -16.99 -20.59
#